data_AF-A0A931H4Y9-F1
#
_entry.id   AF-A0A931H4Y9-F1
#
_cell.length_a   1.000
_cell.length_b   1.000
_cell.length_c   1.000
_cell.angle_alpha   90.00
_cell.angle_beta   90.00
_cell.angle_gamma   90.00
#
_symmetry.space_group_name_H-M   'P 1'
#
loop_
_entity.id
_entity.type
_entity.pdbx_description
1 polymer ?
#
loop_
_entity_poly.entity_id
_entity_poly.type
_entity_poly.pdbx_seq_one_letter_code
_entity_poly.pdbx_strand_id
1 'polypeptide(L)'
;MDMLVEAGDPVTAFAGDADPGLSAGLAYLVDELAHGVIVATTQGRMLHASQPARHELSRRRILFISEGRLMACTPEGAHVLQEALAKVAEGKRSLVELVAPSGPGLTLALLPLKGGSSRSPRAAILLARASVCDSLMLCFFARNHGLTSTEEQVLGILCQGSSAPQVAQQLKVAVSTVRSHVRSMCAKTRSSGVRELINRVAVLPPIAPPFRHEPMH
;
A
#
# COMPACT_ATOMS: atom_id res chain seq x y z
N MET A 1 44.71 17.25 34.73
CA MET A 1 44.94 15.80 34.92
C MET A 1 43.61 15.17 35.29
N ASP A 2 42.58 15.38 34.47
CA ASP A 2 42.32 14.69 33.20
C ASP A 2 41.82 13.27 33.43
N MET A 3 40.53 13.07 33.19
CA MET A 3 40.07 12.17 32.15
C MET A 3 38.56 12.34 31.99
N LEU A 4 38.15 13.02 30.92
CA LEU A 4 36.83 12.88 30.33
C LEU A 4 36.62 11.40 29.99
N VAL A 5 35.53 10.83 30.48
CA VAL A 5 34.97 9.59 29.94
C VAL A 5 34.15 10.00 28.72
N GLU A 6 34.71 9.80 27.53
CA GLU A 6 33.93 9.88 26.29
C GLU A 6 32.88 8.76 26.26
N ALA A 7 31.62 9.16 26.27
CA ALA A 7 30.52 8.31 25.86
C ALA A 7 30.55 8.22 24.32
N GLY A 8 31.04 7.10 23.80
CA GLY A 8 30.97 6.79 22.36
C GLY A 8 29.54 6.55 21.92
N ASP A 9 29.04 7.39 21.01
CA ASP A 9 27.79 7.19 20.27
C ASP A 9 27.87 5.94 19.38
N PRO A 10 26.94 4.97 19.49
CA PRO A 10 26.85 3.86 18.56
C PRO A 10 25.90 4.22 17.41
N VAL A 11 26.20 5.26 16.65
CA VAL A 11 25.47 5.58 15.39
C VAL A 11 26.46 5.93 14.28
N THR A 12 27.38 5.01 13.98
CA THR A 12 28.15 5.07 12.73
C THR A 12 28.19 3.69 12.07
N ALA A 13 27.98 3.69 10.75
CA ALA A 13 28.14 2.58 9.79
C ALA A 13 26.87 1.85 9.27
N PHE A 14 25.91 2.60 8.71
CA PHE A 14 25.20 2.18 7.49
C PHE A 14 25.63 3.01 6.27
N ALA A 15 26.85 3.53 6.27
CA ALA A 15 27.50 4.03 5.05
C ALA A 15 28.18 2.85 4.35
N GLY A 16 27.38 1.86 3.96
CA GLY A 16 27.80 0.82 3.04
C GLY A 16 27.83 1.43 1.65
N ASP A 17 29.00 1.37 1.02
CA ASP A 17 29.20 1.58 -0.42
C ASP A 17 27.98 1.01 -1.16
N ALA A 18 27.24 1.87 -1.87
CA ALA A 18 25.97 1.48 -2.46
C ALA A 18 26.26 0.48 -3.57
N ASP A 19 26.24 -0.81 -3.22
CA ASP A 19 26.34 -1.91 -4.17
C ASP A 19 25.39 -1.57 -5.35
N PRO A 20 25.89 -1.44 -6.58
CA PRO A 20 25.03 -1.13 -7.72
C PRO A 20 23.86 -2.12 -7.84
N GLY A 21 24.01 -3.36 -7.34
CA GLY A 21 22.94 -4.34 -7.21
C GLY A 21 21.86 -4.00 -6.18
N LEU A 22 22.16 -3.22 -5.13
CA LEU A 22 21.20 -2.76 -4.12
C LEU A 22 20.15 -1.83 -4.74
N SER A 23 20.54 -0.98 -5.70
CA SER A 23 19.60 -0.08 -6.37
C SER A 23 18.55 -0.84 -7.19
N ALA A 24 18.97 -1.89 -7.90
CA ALA A 24 18.09 -2.80 -8.60
C ALA A 24 17.23 -3.62 -7.62
N GLY A 25 17.83 -4.14 -6.55
CA GLY A 25 17.12 -4.90 -5.51
C GLY A 25 16.03 -4.08 -4.81
N LEU A 26 16.25 -2.79 -4.56
CA LEU A 26 15.26 -1.88 -3.99
C LEU A 26 14.09 -1.63 -4.95
N ALA A 27 14.35 -1.55 -6.26
CA ALA A 27 13.29 -1.42 -7.26
C ALA A 27 12.39 -2.68 -7.28
N TYR A 28 12.99 -3.88 -7.30
CA TYR A 28 12.26 -5.14 -7.21
C TYR A 28 11.46 -5.26 -5.91
N LEU A 29 12.05 -4.88 -4.78
CA LEU A 29 11.35 -4.91 -3.48
C LEU A 29 10.13 -3.99 -3.46
N VAL A 30 10.22 -2.83 -4.11
CA VAL A 30 9.09 -1.89 -4.24
C VAL A 30 7.95 -2.49 -5.08
N ASP A 31 8.26 -3.32 -6.08
CA ASP A 31 7.24 -4.04 -6.86
C ASP A 31 6.55 -5.17 -6.09
N GLU A 32 7.24 -5.79 -5.14
CA GLU A 32 6.66 -6.81 -4.25
C GLU A 32 5.72 -6.23 -3.19
N LEU A 33 5.72 -4.91 -2.98
CA LEU A 33 4.78 -4.25 -2.05
C LEU A 33 3.43 -4.03 -2.72
N ALA A 34 2.33 -4.38 -2.04
CA ALA A 34 0.96 -4.15 -2.47
C ALA A 34 0.54 -2.67 -2.48
N HIS A 35 1.46 -1.74 -2.23
CA HIS A 35 1.22 -0.31 -2.35
C HIS A 35 1.64 0.16 -3.74
N GLY A 36 0.80 0.99 -4.37
CA GLY A 36 1.27 1.75 -5.52
C GLY A 36 2.32 2.74 -5.06
N VAL A 37 3.53 2.64 -5.58
CA VAL A 37 4.62 3.59 -5.31
C VAL A 37 4.98 4.28 -6.62
N ILE A 38 4.98 5.60 -6.61
CA ILE A 38 5.44 6.42 -7.73
C ILE A 38 6.57 7.30 -7.22
N VAL A 39 7.66 7.33 -7.96
CA VAL A 39 8.73 8.33 -7.79
C VAL A 39 8.59 9.35 -8.90
N ALA A 40 8.48 10.62 -8.53
CA ALA A 40 8.32 11.73 -9.45
C ALA A 40 9.25 12.89 -9.09
N THR A 41 9.41 13.84 -9.99
CA THR A 41 9.95 15.16 -9.64
C THR A 41 8.91 15.97 -8.88
N THR A 42 9.32 17.05 -8.22
CA THR A 42 8.38 17.98 -7.56
C THR A 42 7.46 18.72 -8.55
N GLN A 43 7.78 18.70 -9.85
CA GLN A 43 6.92 19.19 -10.92
C GLN A 43 5.96 18.12 -11.47
N GLY A 44 5.88 16.95 -10.81
CA GLY A 44 4.97 15.87 -11.19
C GLY A 44 5.44 15.00 -12.35
N ARG A 45 6.67 15.16 -12.86
CA ARG A 45 7.21 14.26 -13.90
C ARG A 45 7.53 12.90 -13.28
N MET A 46 6.90 11.85 -13.78
CA MET A 46 7.12 10.49 -13.28
C MET A 46 8.51 9.99 -13.70
N LEU A 47 9.26 9.50 -12.72
CA LEU A 47 10.59 8.89 -12.89
C LEU A 47 10.52 7.37 -12.81
N HIS A 48 9.69 6.85 -11.90
CA HIS A 48 9.46 5.43 -11.72
C HIS A 48 8.06 5.19 -11.14
N ALA A 49 7.50 4.02 -11.42
CA ALA A 49 6.26 3.57 -10.82
C ALA A 49 6.33 2.05 -10.64
N SER A 50 5.92 1.59 -9.47
CA SER A 50 5.78 0.16 -9.17
C SER A 50 4.63 -0.44 -9.97
N GLN A 51 4.63 -1.76 -10.13
CA GLN A 51 3.59 -2.46 -10.86
C GLN A 51 2.16 -2.18 -10.33
N PRO A 52 1.88 -2.18 -9.01
CA PRO A 52 0.58 -1.76 -8.50
C PRO A 52 0.20 -0.32 -8.87
N ALA A 53 1.17 0.61 -8.88
CA ALA A 53 0.92 1.99 -9.28
C ALA A 53 0.60 2.10 -10.77
N ARG A 54 1.32 1.37 -11.63
CA ARG A 54 1.04 1.32 -13.07
C ARG A 54 -0.35 0.76 -13.35
N HIS A 55 -0.75 -0.28 -12.63
CA HIS A 55 -2.09 -0.83 -12.73
C HIS A 55 -3.15 0.22 -12.38
N GLU A 56 -3.01 0.95 -11.26
CA GLU A 56 -3.98 1.99 -10.89
C GLU A 56 -4.00 3.15 -11.90
N LEU A 57 -2.84 3.58 -12.42
CA LEU A 57 -2.75 4.60 -13.47
C LEU A 57 -3.39 4.15 -14.80
N SER A 58 -3.31 2.86 -15.14
CA SER A 58 -3.90 2.31 -16.37
C SER A 58 -5.43 2.36 -16.37
N ARG A 59 -6.05 2.32 -15.18
CA ARG A 59 -7.50 2.42 -15.01
C ARG A 59 -8.04 3.82 -15.29
N ARG A 60 -7.17 4.85 -15.29
CA ARG A 60 -7.50 6.27 -15.59
C ARG A 60 -8.73 6.79 -14.84
N ARG A 61 -8.93 6.29 -13.62
CA ARG A 61 -10.13 6.58 -12.82
C ARG A 61 -9.99 7.89 -12.06
N ILE A 62 -8.81 8.12 -11.51
CA ILE A 62 -8.49 9.26 -10.63
C ILE A 62 -7.17 9.90 -11.06
N LEU A 63 -6.18 9.09 -11.37
CA LEU A 63 -4.87 9.51 -11.86
C LEU A 63 -4.58 8.91 -13.24
N PHE A 64 -3.82 9.64 -14.03
CA PHE A 64 -3.30 9.17 -15.31
C PHE A 64 -1.94 9.83 -15.61
N ILE A 65 -1.25 9.32 -16.62
CA ILE A 65 -0.02 9.92 -17.13
C ILE A 65 -0.31 10.60 -18.46
N SER A 66 0.10 11.86 -18.58
CA SER A 66 0.11 12.62 -19.83
C SER A 66 1.49 13.24 -20.02
N GLU A 67 2.11 13.04 -21.19
CA GLU A 67 3.45 13.57 -21.49
C GLU A 67 4.51 13.25 -20.40
N GLY A 68 4.39 12.07 -19.76
CA GLY A 68 5.28 11.66 -18.67
C GLY A 68 5.04 12.37 -17.33
N ARG A 69 3.96 13.14 -17.20
CA ARG A 69 3.54 13.80 -15.96
C ARG A 69 2.32 13.12 -15.35
N LEU A 70 2.32 13.06 -14.02
CA LEU A 70 1.20 12.60 -13.22
C LEU A 70 0.11 13.67 -13.18
N MET A 71 -1.08 13.32 -13.64
CA MET A 71 -2.24 14.21 -13.67
C MET A 71 -3.44 13.54 -12.98
N ALA A 72 -4.32 14.36 -12.41
CA ALA A 72 -5.61 13.91 -11.90
C ALA A 72 -6.70 14.12 -12.96
N CYS A 73 -7.71 13.24 -12.98
CA CYS A 73 -8.80 13.28 -13.97
C CYS A 73 -9.76 14.47 -13.77
N THR A 74 -9.80 15.07 -12.58
CA THR A 74 -10.66 16.21 -12.26
C THR A 74 -9.84 17.48 -12.01
N PRO A 75 -10.38 18.68 -12.30
CA PRO A 75 -9.71 19.94 -12.00
C PRO A 75 -9.41 20.12 -10.51
N GLU A 76 -10.34 19.74 -9.64
CA GLU A 76 -10.18 19.81 -8.18
C GLU A 76 -9.06 18.88 -7.72
N GLY A 77 -9.04 17.65 -8.25
CA GLY A 77 -7.98 16.69 -7.97
C GLY A 77 -6.62 17.17 -8.47
N ALA A 78 -6.58 17.86 -9.61
CA ALA A 78 -5.34 18.42 -10.16
C ALA A 78 -4.78 19.51 -9.25
N HIS A 79 -5.64 20.38 -8.72
CA HIS A 79 -5.25 21.40 -7.75
C HIS A 79 -4.69 20.77 -6.46
N VAL A 80 -5.42 19.81 -5.88
CA VAL A 80 -5.01 19.09 -4.66
C VAL A 80 -3.66 18.39 -4.85
N LEU A 81 -3.45 17.75 -6.00
CA LEU A 81 -2.19 17.08 -6.32
C LEU A 81 -1.03 18.09 -6.46
N GLN A 82 -1.26 19.22 -7.12
CA GLN A 82 -0.24 20.27 -7.29
C GLN A 82 0.14 20.91 -5.95
N GLU A 83 -0.82 21.24 -5.10
CA GLU A 83 -0.56 21.75 -3.75
C GLU A 83 0.24 20.77 -2.90
N ALA A 84 -0.07 19.48 -2.99
CA ALA A 84 0.67 18.45 -2.27
C ALA A 84 2.11 18.32 -2.77
N LEU A 85 2.34 18.39 -4.09
CA LEU A 85 3.67 18.40 -4.68
C LEU A 85 4.47 19.67 -4.30
N ALA A 86 3.82 20.83 -4.20
CA ALA A 86 4.44 22.06 -3.74
C ALA A 86 4.91 21.94 -2.27
N LYS A 87 4.07 21.39 -1.39
CA LYS A 87 4.45 21.07 0.00
C LYS A 87 5.66 20.13 0.05
N VAL A 88 5.71 19.13 -0.82
CA VAL A 88 6.88 18.23 -0.93
C VAL A 88 8.13 18.96 -1.41
N ALA A 89 8.00 19.92 -2.34
CA ALA A 89 9.12 20.76 -2.78
C ALA A 89 9.71 21.58 -1.62
N GLU A 90 8.88 22.01 -0.67
CA GLU A 90 9.30 22.65 0.59
C GLU A 90 9.86 21.65 1.63
N GLY A 91 9.94 20.36 1.30
CA GLY A 91 10.41 19.31 2.21
C GLY A 91 9.37 18.85 3.23
N LYS A 92 8.09 19.16 3.05
CA LYS A 92 6.98 18.73 3.91
C LYS A 92 6.31 17.47 3.37
N ARG A 93 5.79 16.64 4.27
CA ARG A 93 4.95 15.49 3.91
C ARG A 93 3.50 15.95 3.77
N SER A 94 2.74 15.34 2.87
CA SER A 94 1.32 15.66 2.66
C SER A 94 0.52 14.37 2.49
N LEU A 95 -0.63 14.28 3.15
CA LEU A 95 -1.64 13.26 2.90
C LEU A 95 -2.82 13.95 2.21
N VAL A 96 -3.25 13.44 1.07
CA VAL A 96 -4.38 14.00 0.31
C VAL A 96 -5.32 12.90 -0.13
N GLU A 97 -6.59 13.25 -0.31
CA GLU A 97 -7.58 12.36 -0.89
C GLU A 97 -8.06 12.95 -2.22
N LEU A 98 -7.94 12.16 -3.28
CA LEU A 98 -8.44 12.53 -4.60
C LEU A 98 -9.81 11.88 -4.81
N VAL A 99 -10.81 12.70 -5.10
CA VAL A 99 -12.17 12.23 -5.37
C VAL A 99 -12.24 11.62 -6.76
N ALA A 100 -12.88 10.46 -6.87
CA ALA A 100 -13.15 9.82 -8.15
C ALA A 100 -14.46 10.37 -8.77
N PRO A 101 -14.54 10.52 -10.11
CA PRO A 101 -15.79 10.84 -10.78
C PRO A 101 -16.89 9.79 -10.54
N SER A 102 -16.48 8.53 -10.30
CA SER A 102 -17.36 7.44 -9.89
C SER A 102 -16.60 6.48 -8.96
N GLY A 103 -17.27 5.90 -7.96
CA GLY A 103 -16.67 4.95 -7.01
C GLY A 103 -15.82 5.59 -5.90
N PRO A 104 -14.99 4.81 -5.18
CA PRO A 104 -14.23 5.30 -4.04
C PRO A 104 -13.11 6.26 -4.47
N GLY A 105 -12.78 7.23 -3.63
CA GLY A 105 -11.61 8.10 -3.81
C GLY A 105 -10.28 7.34 -3.66
N LEU A 106 -9.18 8.05 -3.88
CA LEU A 106 -7.82 7.54 -3.70
C LEU A 106 -7.03 8.44 -2.77
N THR A 107 -6.66 7.89 -1.62
CA THR A 107 -5.75 8.56 -0.69
C THR A 107 -4.31 8.39 -1.17
N LEU A 108 -3.55 9.48 -1.14
CA LEU A 108 -2.14 9.55 -1.49
C LEU A 108 -1.34 10.11 -0.32
N ALA A 109 -0.22 9.48 0.00
CA ALA A 109 0.82 10.06 0.84
C ALA A 109 1.98 10.52 -0.04
N LEU A 110 2.32 11.80 0.02
CA LEU A 110 3.43 12.40 -0.72
C LEU A 110 4.54 12.78 0.25
N LEU A 111 5.77 12.38 -0.07
CA LEU A 111 6.94 12.55 0.79
C LEU A 111 8.14 13.04 -0.02
N PRO A 112 8.95 13.95 0.52
CA PRO A 112 10.22 14.33 -0.10
C PRO A 112 11.23 13.19 0.06
N LEU A 113 11.83 12.76 -1.06
CA LEU A 113 12.96 11.85 -1.04
C LEU A 113 14.25 12.67 -0.91
N LYS A 114 14.86 12.59 0.26
CA LYS A 114 16.19 13.14 0.54
C LYS A 114 17.21 12.01 0.28
N GLY A 115 17.77 11.92 -0.92
CA GLY A 115 18.70 10.83 -1.23
C GLY A 115 19.42 10.95 -2.57
N GLY A 116 20.76 10.91 -2.49
CA GLY A 116 21.68 10.86 -3.63
C GLY A 116 22.16 12.23 -4.12
N SER A 117 23.33 12.28 -4.76
CA SER A 117 24.01 13.45 -5.37
C SER A 117 23.21 14.19 -6.45
N SER A 118 21.93 13.84 -6.62
CA SER A 118 21.00 14.41 -7.58
C SER A 118 20.61 15.83 -7.15
N ARG A 119 20.92 16.81 -8.01
CA ARG A 119 20.61 18.24 -7.80
C ARG A 119 19.11 18.58 -7.75
N SER A 120 18.22 17.63 -8.06
CA SER A 120 16.78 17.86 -8.17
C SER A 120 15.99 17.17 -7.06
N PRO A 121 15.13 17.88 -6.31
CA PRO A 121 14.27 17.27 -5.30
C PRO A 121 13.26 16.31 -5.95
N ARG A 122 13.04 15.16 -5.31
CA ARG A 122 12.13 14.11 -5.77
C ARG A 122 11.00 13.91 -4.76
N ALA A 123 9.85 13.52 -5.27
CA ALA A 123 8.67 13.14 -4.49
C ALA A 123 8.48 11.62 -4.59
N ALA A 124 8.28 10.96 -3.44
CA ALA A 124 7.65 9.65 -3.38
C ALA A 124 6.16 9.85 -3.15
N ILE A 125 5.34 9.15 -3.92
CA ILE A 125 3.89 9.16 -3.84
C ILE A 125 3.46 7.72 -3.58
N LEU A 126 2.88 7.47 -2.41
CA LEU A 126 2.31 6.18 -2.04
C LEU A 126 0.79 6.26 -2.19
N LEU A 127 0.25 5.32 -2.95
CA LEU A 127 -1.18 5.13 -3.18
C LEU A 127 -1.71 4.20 -2.08
N ALA A 128 -2.81 4.61 -1.45
CA ALA A 128 -3.52 3.74 -0.52
C ALA A 128 -4.02 2.49 -1.25
N ARG A 129 -4.05 1.37 -0.52
CA ARG A 129 -4.49 0.08 -1.06
C ARG A 129 -5.99 0.13 -1.38
N ALA A 130 -6.35 -0.29 -2.60
CA ALA A 130 -7.75 -0.40 -2.99
C ALA A 130 -8.51 -1.49 -2.22
N SER A 131 -7.82 -2.53 -1.73
CA SER A 131 -8.41 -3.58 -0.90
C SER A 131 -7.37 -4.29 -0.01
N VAL A 132 -7.81 -4.75 1.16
CA VAL A 132 -7.06 -5.69 2.03
C VAL A 132 -7.17 -7.13 1.49
N CYS A 133 -8.13 -7.39 0.60
CA CYS A 133 -8.68 -8.72 0.37
C CYS A 133 -8.05 -9.49 -0.80
N ASP A 134 -7.25 -8.81 -1.63
CA ASP A 134 -6.47 -9.43 -2.70
C ASP A 134 -5.04 -9.76 -2.24
N SER A 135 -4.84 -9.89 -0.93
CA SER A 135 -3.52 -10.13 -0.37
C SER A 135 -3.21 -11.62 -0.41
N LEU A 136 -2.13 -12.00 -1.08
CA LEU A 136 -1.45 -13.29 -0.88
C LEU A 136 -1.21 -13.59 0.62
N MET A 137 -1.05 -12.55 1.44
CA MET A 137 -0.93 -12.67 2.89
C MET A 137 -2.21 -13.11 3.61
N LEU A 138 -3.40 -12.82 3.08
CA LEU A 138 -4.65 -13.35 3.64
C LEU A 138 -4.72 -14.86 3.43
N CYS A 139 -4.33 -15.34 2.24
CA CYS A 139 -4.25 -16.77 1.95
C CYS A 139 -3.24 -17.47 2.88
N PHE A 140 -2.06 -16.88 3.08
CA PHE A 140 -1.08 -17.43 4.02
C PHE A 140 -1.56 -17.42 5.46
N PHE A 141 -2.22 -16.34 5.90
CA PHE A 141 -2.84 -16.26 7.22
C PHE A 141 -3.90 -17.36 7.40
N ALA A 142 -4.79 -17.54 6.42
CA ALA A 142 -5.81 -18.57 6.44
C ALA A 142 -5.21 -19.98 6.57
N ARG A 143 -4.20 -20.29 5.76
CA ARG A 143 -3.49 -21.58 5.81
C ARG A 143 -2.78 -21.82 7.14
N ASN A 144 -2.07 -20.81 7.66
CA ASN A 144 -1.34 -20.90 8.93
C ASN A 144 -2.27 -21.15 10.13
N HIS A 145 -3.54 -20.74 10.02
CA HIS A 145 -4.56 -20.96 11.04
C HIS A 145 -5.54 -22.10 10.72
N GLY A 146 -5.31 -22.88 9.64
CA GLY A 146 -6.19 -23.99 9.27
C GLY A 146 -7.62 -23.57 8.90
N LEU A 147 -7.78 -22.36 8.35
CA LEU A 147 -9.05 -21.91 7.81
C LEU A 147 -9.38 -22.69 6.53
N THR A 148 -10.64 -23.04 6.38
CA THR A 148 -11.20 -23.64 5.15
C THR A 148 -11.34 -22.57 4.06
N SER A 149 -11.48 -23.00 2.81
CA SER A 149 -11.70 -22.07 1.69
C SER A 149 -12.95 -21.19 1.90
N THR A 150 -14.03 -21.74 2.46
CA THR A 150 -15.23 -20.96 2.78
C THR A 150 -14.98 -19.94 3.90
N GLU A 151 -14.22 -20.29 4.93
CA GLU A 151 -13.85 -19.36 6.00
C GLU A 151 -12.94 -18.24 5.49
N GLU A 152 -11.97 -18.56 4.65
CA GLU A 152 -11.11 -17.56 3.99
C GLU A 152 -11.94 -16.57 3.16
N GLN A 153 -12.91 -17.06 2.38
CA GLN A 153 -13.83 -16.20 1.63
C GLN A 153 -14.67 -15.31 2.54
N VAL A 154 -15.26 -15.86 3.61
CA VAL A 154 -16.02 -15.08 4.59
C VAL A 154 -15.14 -14.01 5.23
N LEU A 155 -13.92 -14.36 5.65
CA LEU A 155 -12.96 -13.41 6.24
C LEU A 155 -12.58 -12.29 5.26
N GLY A 156 -12.33 -12.63 4.01
CA GLY A 156 -12.08 -11.65 2.95
C GLY A 156 -13.21 -10.64 2.84
N ILE A 157 -14.47 -11.08 2.76
CA ILE A 157 -15.61 -10.16 2.65
C ILE A 157 -15.77 -9.30 3.92
N LEU A 158 -15.56 -9.88 5.10
CA LEU A 158 -15.58 -9.13 6.38
C LEU A 158 -14.49 -8.04 6.44
N CYS A 159 -13.29 -8.32 5.91
CA CYS A 159 -12.20 -7.34 5.81
C CYS A 159 -12.51 -6.16 4.87
N GLN A 160 -13.53 -6.26 4.02
CA GLN A 160 -14.03 -5.14 3.21
C GLN A 160 -14.99 -4.22 3.98
N GLY A 161 -15.22 -4.51 5.27
CA GLY A 161 -16.17 -3.77 6.11
C GLY A 161 -17.61 -4.28 6.03
N SER A 162 -17.84 -5.43 5.37
CA SER A 162 -19.18 -6.03 5.30
C SER A 162 -19.62 -6.60 6.64
N SER A 163 -20.88 -6.41 6.98
CA SER A 163 -21.52 -7.04 8.14
C SER A 163 -21.92 -8.50 7.86
N ALA A 164 -22.11 -9.32 8.90
CA ALA A 164 -22.51 -10.73 8.73
C ALA A 164 -23.80 -10.92 7.89
N PRO A 165 -24.84 -10.08 7.98
CA PRO A 165 -25.98 -10.13 7.06
C PRO A 165 -25.63 -9.85 5.60
N GLN A 166 -24.75 -8.88 5.33
CA GLN A 166 -24.29 -8.56 3.98
C GLN A 166 -23.46 -9.72 3.39
N VAL A 167 -22.58 -10.32 4.20
CA VAL A 167 -21.83 -11.52 3.79
C VAL A 167 -22.80 -12.66 3.46
N ALA A 168 -23.84 -12.86 4.27
CA ALA A 168 -24.84 -13.90 4.06
C ALA A 168 -25.59 -13.70 2.74
N GLN A 169 -25.97 -12.46 2.43
CA GLN A 169 -26.58 -12.10 1.14
C GLN A 169 -25.63 -12.36 -0.03
N GLN A 170 -24.37 -11.93 0.08
CA GLN A 170 -23.37 -12.07 -0.97
C GLN A 170 -23.04 -13.54 -1.27
N LEU A 171 -22.94 -14.37 -0.23
CA LEU A 171 -22.67 -15.80 -0.35
C LEU A 171 -23.93 -16.66 -0.53
N LYS A 172 -25.13 -16.06 -0.53
CA LYS A 172 -26.43 -16.74 -0.62
C LYS A 172 -26.60 -17.84 0.44
N VAL A 173 -26.23 -17.55 1.68
CA VAL A 173 -26.37 -18.46 2.84
C VAL A 173 -27.16 -17.80 3.96
N ALA A 174 -27.56 -18.58 4.97
CA ALA A 174 -28.21 -18.03 6.15
C ALA A 174 -27.22 -17.20 7.01
N VAL A 175 -27.72 -16.16 7.68
CA VAL A 175 -26.91 -15.35 8.63
C VAL A 175 -26.36 -16.22 9.76
N SER A 176 -27.10 -17.25 10.19
CA SER A 176 -26.65 -18.24 11.18
C SER A 176 -25.42 -19.03 10.72
N THR A 177 -25.34 -19.36 9.42
CA THR A 177 -24.18 -20.02 8.80
C THR A 177 -22.96 -19.12 8.85
N VAL A 178 -23.08 -17.85 8.47
CA VAL A 178 -21.99 -16.87 8.57
C VAL A 178 -21.52 -16.70 10.01
N ARG A 179 -22.45 -16.59 10.98
CA ARG A 179 -22.10 -16.53 12.41
C ARG A 179 -21.37 -17.78 12.89
N SER A 180 -21.72 -18.95 12.35
CA SER A 180 -21.03 -20.20 12.67
C SER A 180 -19.61 -20.23 12.11
N HIS A 181 -19.41 -19.79 10.85
CA HIS A 181 -18.08 -19.61 10.28
C HIS A 181 -17.24 -18.62 11.10
N VAL A 182 -17.82 -17.48 11.49
CA VAL A 182 -17.17 -16.50 12.36
C VAL A 182 -16.68 -17.12 13.67
N ARG A 183 -17.52 -17.89 14.35
CA ARG A 183 -17.14 -18.58 15.60
C ARG A 183 -15.99 -19.57 15.37
N SER A 184 -16.08 -20.37 14.30
CA SER A 184 -15.05 -21.32 13.92
C SER A 184 -13.71 -20.62 13.62
N MET A 185 -13.74 -19.55 12.83
CA MET A 185 -12.54 -18.74 12.54
C MET A 185 -11.93 -18.16 13.81
N CYS A 186 -12.72 -17.53 14.69
CA CYS A 186 -12.23 -16.99 15.95
C CYS A 186 -11.59 -18.09 16.83
N ALA A 187 -12.17 -19.29 16.88
CA ALA A 187 -11.58 -20.41 17.62
C ALA A 187 -10.24 -20.86 17.01
N LYS A 188 -10.17 -20.99 15.69
CA LYS A 188 -8.95 -21.38 14.95
C LYS A 188 -7.83 -20.36 15.05
N THR A 189 -8.17 -19.06 15.02
CA THR A 189 -7.20 -17.98 15.13
C THR A 189 -6.89 -17.59 16.57
N ARG A 190 -7.66 -18.10 17.55
CA ARG A 190 -7.61 -17.67 18.96
C ARG A 190 -7.90 -16.18 19.12
N SER A 191 -8.93 -15.70 18.43
CA SER A 191 -9.39 -14.32 18.52
C SER A 191 -10.67 -14.20 19.33
N SER A 192 -10.77 -13.13 20.13
CA SER A 192 -11.93 -12.81 20.97
C SER A 192 -13.18 -12.41 20.16
N GLY A 193 -13.01 -12.08 18.88
CA GLY A 193 -14.13 -11.75 17.99
C GLY A 193 -13.68 -11.29 16.60
N VAL A 194 -14.66 -10.98 15.76
CA VAL A 194 -14.45 -10.54 14.36
C VAL A 194 -13.57 -9.31 14.28
N ARG A 195 -13.75 -8.33 15.19
CA ARG A 195 -12.95 -7.10 15.19
C ARG A 195 -11.46 -7.36 15.41
N GLU A 196 -11.12 -8.23 16.36
CA GLU A 196 -9.73 -8.60 16.62
C GLU A 196 -9.15 -9.39 15.44
N LEU A 197 -9.94 -10.31 14.88
CA LEU A 197 -9.55 -11.06 13.69
C LEU A 197 -9.27 -10.14 12.50
N ILE A 198 -10.15 -9.18 12.20
CA ILE A 198 -9.95 -8.17 11.14
C ILE A 198 -8.70 -7.33 11.43
N ASN A 199 -8.49 -6.90 12.67
CA ASN A 199 -7.31 -6.11 13.03
C ASN A 199 -6.00 -6.88 12.79
N ARG A 200 -5.98 -8.17 13.12
CA ARG A 200 -4.82 -9.03 12.86
C ARG A 200 -4.51 -9.20 11.38
N VAL A 201 -5.54 -9.24 10.52
CA VAL A 201 -5.36 -9.26 9.06
C VAL A 201 -4.91 -7.89 8.55
N ALA A 202 -5.42 -6.79 9.12
CA ALA A 202 -5.12 -5.43 8.66
C ALA A 202 -3.65 -5.02 8.85
N VAL A 203 -2.96 -5.61 9.83
CA VAL A 203 -1.53 -5.37 10.11
C VAL A 203 -0.59 -6.34 9.40
N LEU A 204 -1.11 -7.24 8.56
CA LEU A 204 -0.26 -8.13 7.77
C LEU A 204 0.60 -7.32 6.79
N PRO A 205 1.86 -7.75 6.54
CA PRO A 205 2.71 -7.14 5.53
C PRO A 205 1.96 -7.00 4.18
N PRO A 206 1.98 -5.83 3.55
CA PRO A 206 1.27 -5.61 2.30
C PRO A 206 2.11 -6.15 1.14
N ILE A 207 2.12 -7.46 0.95
CA ILE A 207 2.81 -8.10 -0.18
C ILE A 207 1.84 -8.25 -1.35
N ALA A 208 2.27 -7.78 -2.52
CA ALA A 208 1.50 -7.93 -3.74
C ALA A 208 1.33 -9.42 -4.07
N PRO A 209 0.18 -9.85 -4.62
CA PRO A 209 0.14 -11.15 -5.27
C PRO A 209 1.15 -11.16 -6.43
N PRO A 210 1.69 -12.33 -6.82
CA PRO A 210 2.60 -12.40 -7.95
C PRO A 210 1.88 -11.82 -9.17
N PHE A 211 2.32 -10.64 -9.61
CA PHE A 211 1.92 -10.13 -10.91
C PHE A 211 2.46 -11.12 -11.93
N ARG A 212 1.58 -11.75 -12.72
CA ARG A 212 2.04 -12.48 -13.90
C ARG A 212 2.85 -11.47 -14.71
N HIS A 213 4.16 -11.65 -14.75
CA HIS A 213 5.01 -10.90 -15.65
C HIS A 213 4.51 -11.24 -17.05
N GLU A 214 3.74 -10.35 -17.67
CA GLU A 214 3.75 -10.31 -19.13
C GLU A 214 5.15 -9.85 -19.52
N PRO A 215 5.90 -10.65 -20.29
CA PRO A 215 7.21 -10.25 -20.74
C PRO A 215 7.06 -8.96 -21.54
N MET A 216 7.78 -7.91 -21.13
CA MET A 216 7.99 -6.76 -22.00
C MET A 216 8.83 -7.24 -23.19
N HIS A 217 8.18 -7.30 -24.36
CA HIS A 217 8.86 -7.38 -25.65
C HIS A 217 9.47 -6.03 -26.03
#